data_AF-A0A3D5ULQ4-F1
#
_entry.id   AF-A0A3D5ULQ4-F1
#
_cell.length_a   1.000
_cell.length_b   1.000
_cell.length_c   1.000
_cell.angle_alpha   90.00
_cell.angle_beta   90.00
_cell.angle_gamma   90.00
#
_symmetry.space_group_name_H-M   'P 1'
#
loop_
_entity.id
_entity.type
_entity.pdbx_description
1 polymer ?
#
loop_
_entity_poly.entity_id
_entity_poly.type
_entity_poly.pdbx_seq_one_letter_code
_entity_poly.pdbx_strand_id
1 'polypeptide(L)'
;MVFNRFYVDLLWFREVDYTQVFFKELITKIRIGVPMFVVLTGLLFFYFRFLKEVIEKQNIVVLDDKKKKSRILLIPSAVVSFIITSISVNSLWYRILEFIHAEPF
;
A
#
# COMPACT_ATOMS: atom_id res chain seq x y z
N MET A 1 12.12 -2.22 16.64
CA MET A 1 11.56 -1.12 17.46
C MET A 1 10.04 -0.94 17.33
N VAL A 2 9.40 -1.37 16.23
CA VAL A 2 7.94 -1.21 15.99
C VAL A 2 7.06 -2.14 16.85
N PHE A 3 7.46 -3.41 17.03
CA PHE A 3 6.69 -4.39 17.80
C PHE A 3 6.51 -4.03 19.28
N ASN A 4 7.50 -3.35 19.88
CA ASN A 4 7.42 -2.95 21.28
C ASN A 4 6.33 -1.90 21.52
N ARG A 5 6.14 -0.95 20.58
CA ARG A 5 5.08 0.06 20.70
C ARG A 5 3.69 -0.54 20.55
N PHE A 6 3.49 -1.43 19.57
CA PHE A 6 2.19 -2.09 19.37
C PHE A 6 1.75 -2.90 20.59
N TYR A 7 2.68 -3.64 21.22
CA TYR A 7 2.39 -4.41 22.41
C TYR A 7 2.07 -3.53 23.63
N VAL A 8 2.81 -2.42 23.80
CA VAL A 8 2.57 -1.44 24.87
C VAL A 8 1.23 -0.74 24.69
N ASP A 9 0.90 -0.30 23.46
CA ASP A 9 -0.37 0.33 23.14
C ASP A 9 -1.53 -0.65 23.41
N LEU A 10 -1.42 -1.91 22.97
CA LEU A 10 -2.43 -2.94 23.24
C LEU A 10 -2.67 -3.14 24.74
N LEU A 11 -1.60 -3.17 25.54
CA LEU A 11 -1.70 -3.32 27.00
C LEU A 11 -2.40 -2.11 27.63
N TRP A 12 -1.99 -0.90 27.23
CA TRP A 12 -2.55 0.35 27.74
C TRP A 12 -4.04 0.50 27.38
N PHE A 13 -4.43 0.20 26.14
CA PHE A 13 -5.82 0.24 25.69
C PHE A 13 -6.72 -0.77 26.43
N ARG A 14 -6.15 -1.90 26.85
CA ARG A 14 -6.84 -2.89 27.68
C ARG A 14 -7.08 -2.40 29.11
N GLU A 15 -6.17 -1.58 29.65
CA GLU A 15 -6.28 -1.01 30.99
C GLU A 15 -7.31 0.11 31.07
N VAL A 16 -7.44 0.92 30.03
CA VAL A 16 -8.40 2.03 29.99
C VAL A 16 -9.77 1.63 29.41
N ASP A 17 -10.00 0.35 29.12
CA ASP A 17 -11.20 -0.21 28.45
C ASP A 17 -11.51 0.39 27.06
N TYR A 18 -10.51 0.99 26.40
CA TYR A 18 -10.60 1.58 25.05
C TYR A 18 -10.17 0.63 23.94
N THR A 19 -10.08 -0.68 24.22
CA THR A 19 -9.69 -1.70 23.24
C THR A 19 -10.52 -1.61 21.94
N GLN A 20 -11.79 -1.22 22.05
CA GLN A 20 -12.68 -1.01 20.90
C GLN A 20 -12.19 0.08 19.93
N VAL A 21 -11.62 1.18 20.44
CA VAL A 21 -11.12 2.29 19.61
C VAL A 21 -9.86 1.85 18.86
N PHE A 22 -8.96 1.12 19.53
CA PHE A 22 -7.78 0.56 18.90
C PHE A 22 -8.12 -0.39 17.74
N PHE A 23 -9.07 -1.30 17.95
CA PHE A 23 -9.53 -2.18 16.86
C PHE A 23 -10.22 -1.40 15.74
N LYS A 24 -10.97 -0.35 16.07
CA LYS A 24 -11.64 0.48 15.07
C LYS A 24 -10.64 1.26 14.21
N GLU A 25 -9.56 1.76 14.80
CA GLU A 25 -8.44 2.35 14.06
C GLU A 25 -7.78 1.33 13.14
N LEU A 26 -7.48 0.11 13.64
CA LEU A 26 -6.85 -0.94 12.84
C LEU A 26 -7.70 -1.34 11.63
N ILE A 27 -9.01 -1.55 11.85
CA ILE A 27 -9.96 -1.86 10.79
C ILE A 27 -10.04 -0.72 9.77
N THR A 28 -10.02 0.54 10.23
CA THR A 28 -10.10 1.70 9.34
C THR A 28 -8.85 1.84 8.48
N LYS A 29 -7.66 1.65 9.06
CA LYS A 29 -6.39 1.61 8.32
C LYS A 29 -6.41 0.54 7.23
N ILE A 30 -6.91 -0.66 7.53
CA ILE A 30 -7.05 -1.73 6.53
C ILE A 30 -8.09 -1.34 5.47
N ARG A 31 -9.23 -0.80 5.87
CA ARG A 31 -10.33 -0.41 4.97
C ARG A 31 -9.92 0.68 3.97
N ILE A 32 -9.06 1.60 4.37
CA ILE A 32 -8.47 2.64 3.50
C ILE A 32 -7.27 2.09 2.72
N GLY A 33 -6.46 1.24 3.35
CA GLY A 33 -5.25 0.70 2.76
C GLY A 33 -5.50 -0.27 1.61
N VAL A 34 -6.54 -1.10 1.69
CA VAL A 34 -6.91 -2.04 0.61
C VAL A 34 -7.22 -1.32 -0.71
N PRO A 35 -8.15 -0.35 -0.78
CA PRO A 35 -8.43 0.35 -2.04
C PRO A 35 -7.22 1.14 -2.54
N MET A 36 -6.44 1.76 -1.64
CA MET A 36 -5.21 2.44 -2.02
C MET A 36 -4.18 1.48 -2.64
N PHE A 37 -4.02 0.29 -2.06
CA PHE A 37 -3.11 -0.75 -2.55
C PHE A 37 -3.51 -1.23 -3.95
N VAL A 38 -4.81 -1.43 -4.17
CA VAL A 38 -5.34 -1.87 -5.48
C VAL A 38 -5.06 -0.82 -6.55
N VAL A 39 -5.33 0.46 -6.25
CA VAL A 39 -5.07 1.57 -7.19
C VAL A 39 -3.59 1.68 -7.52
N LEU A 40 -2.71 1.69 -6.50
CA LEU A 40 -1.26 1.77 -6.72
C LEU A 40 -0.74 0.57 -7.51
N THR A 41 -1.20 -0.64 -7.18
CA THR A 41 -0.79 -1.86 -7.87
C THR A 41 -1.21 -1.82 -9.34
N GLY A 42 -2.44 -1.37 -9.63
CA GLY A 42 -2.89 -1.16 -11.01
C GLY A 42 -2.05 -0.14 -11.76
N LEU A 43 -1.73 0.99 -11.12
CA LEU A 43 -0.93 2.07 -11.70
C LEU A 43 0.50 1.60 -12.02
N LEU A 44 1.15 0.88 -11.09
CA LEU A 44 2.48 0.33 -11.31
C LEU A 44 2.45 -0.75 -12.39
N PHE A 45 1.45 -1.62 -12.40
CA PHE A 45 1.30 -2.63 -13.45
C PHE A 45 1.24 -1.98 -14.84
N PHE A 46 0.47 -0.90 -14.97
CA PHE A 46 0.38 -0.14 -16.21
C PHE A 46 1.69 0.55 -16.57
N TYR A 47 2.37 1.16 -15.61
CA TYR A 47 3.68 1.80 -15.79
C TYR A 47 4.72 0.82 -16.33
N PHE A 48 4.85 -0.37 -15.75
CA PHE A 48 5.80 -1.38 -16.23
C PHE A 48 5.45 -1.92 -17.61
N ARG A 49 4.16 -2.08 -17.92
CA ARG A 49 3.70 -2.50 -19.25
C ARG A 49 4.08 -1.45 -20.30
N PHE A 50 3.81 -0.18 -20.02
CA PHE A 50 4.17 0.93 -20.90
C PHE A 50 5.69 1.03 -21.10
N LEU A 51 6.45 0.93 -20.01
CA LEU A 51 7.91 0.98 -20.06
C LEU A 51 8.49 -0.16 -20.91
N LYS A 52 7.93 -1.37 -20.80
CA LYS A 52 8.32 -2.50 -21.66
C LYS A 52 8.07 -2.21 -23.13
N GLU A 53 6.88 -1.71 -23.47
CA GLU A 53 6.52 -1.37 -24.86
C GLU A 53 7.44 -0.28 -25.43
N VAL A 54 7.82 0.72 -24.63
CA VAL A 54 8.77 1.77 -25.03
C VAL A 54 10.18 1.21 -25.28
N ILE A 55 10.68 0.35 -24.39
CA ILE A 55 12.02 -0.25 -24.53
C ILE A 55 12.07 -1.18 -25.76
N GLU A 56 11.01 -1.96 -26.02
CA GLU A 56 10.92 -2.85 -27.18
C GLU A 56 10.86 -2.07 -28.50
N LYS A 57 10.14 -0.94 -28.53
CA LYS A 57 10.12 -0.04 -29.69
C LYS A 57 11.47 0.59 -30.02
N GLN A 58 12.34 0.77 -29.03
CA GLN A 58 13.64 1.41 -29.23
C GLN A 58 14.77 0.43 -29.63
N ASN A 59 14.49 -0.86 -29.86
CA ASN A 59 15.48 -1.88 -30.27
C ASN A 59 16.73 -1.98 -29.37
N ILE A 60 16.66 -1.53 -28.10
CA ILE A 60 17.85 -1.42 -27.25
C ILE A 60 18.30 -2.78 -26.70
N VAL A 61 17.45 -3.82 -26.68
CA VAL A 61 17.89 -5.15 -26.23
C VAL A 61 17.13 -6.28 -26.94
N VAL A 62 17.87 -7.13 -27.65
CA VAL A 62 17.45 -8.48 -28.06
C VAL A 62 17.37 -9.33 -26.79
N LEU A 63 16.21 -9.37 -26.13
CA LEU A 63 15.96 -10.32 -25.04
C LEU A 63 15.01 -11.40 -25.52
N ASP A 64 15.62 -12.37 -26.19
CA ASP A 64 15.06 -13.70 -26.40
C ASP A 64 14.96 -14.40 -25.03
N ASP A 65 13.78 -14.35 -24.40
CA ASP A 65 13.30 -15.35 -23.42
C ASP A 65 11.87 -14.98 -22.94
N LYS A 66 10.91 -15.15 -23.85
CA LYS A 66 9.58 -14.50 -23.82
C LYS A 66 8.62 -14.94 -22.69
N LYS A 67 8.91 -16.00 -21.92
CA LYS A 67 7.93 -16.58 -20.97
C LYS A 67 8.30 -16.53 -19.48
N LYS A 68 9.59 -16.49 -19.11
CA LYS A 68 10.01 -16.49 -17.68
C LYS A 68 10.23 -15.09 -17.08
N LYS A 69 10.54 -14.06 -17.88
CA LYS A 69 10.97 -12.74 -17.38
C LYS A 69 9.82 -11.80 -16.96
N SER A 70 8.58 -12.04 -17.42
CA SER A 70 7.39 -11.26 -17.04
C SER A 70 7.09 -11.32 -15.53
N ARG A 71 7.27 -12.50 -14.90
CA ARG A 71 7.11 -12.65 -13.44
C ARG A 71 8.20 -11.94 -12.63
N ILE A 72 9.41 -11.81 -13.19
CA ILE A 72 10.55 -11.18 -12.50
C ILE A 72 10.35 -9.66 -12.39
N LEU A 73 9.56 -9.04 -13.27
CA LEU A 73 9.19 -7.62 -13.21
C LEU A 73 7.97 -7.34 -12.31
N LEU A 74 7.10 -8.32 -12.12
CA LEU A 74 5.90 -8.21 -11.27
C LEU A 74 6.22 -8.20 -9.77
N ILE A 75 7.24 -8.93 -9.35
CA ILE A 75 7.62 -9.04 -7.94
C ILE A 75 8.16 -7.72 -7.37
N PRO A 76 9.18 -7.06 -7.97
CA PRO A 76 9.71 -5.81 -7.42
C PRO A 76 8.69 -4.67 -7.48
N SER A 77 7.83 -4.65 -8.49
CA SER A 77 6.76 -3.66 -8.60
C SER A 77 5.71 -3.82 -7.51
N ALA A 78 5.26 -5.05 -7.23
CA ALA A 78 4.36 -5.35 -6.12
C ALA A 78 4.98 -5.02 -4.74
N VAL A 79 6.29 -5.26 -4.57
CA VAL A 79 7.00 -4.93 -3.33
C VAL A 79 7.08 -3.41 -3.14
N VAL A 80 7.42 -2.66 -4.18
CA VAL A 80 7.50 -1.20 -4.12
C VAL A 80 6.13 -0.56 -3.87
N SER A 81 5.07 -0.99 -4.56
CA SER A 81 3.71 -0.49 -4.30
C SER A 81 3.26 -0.82 -2.88
N PHE A 82 3.57 -2.01 -2.37
CA PHE A 82 3.23 -2.39 -1.00
C PHE A 82 3.93 -1.48 0.02
N ILE A 83 5.22 -1.20 -0.15
CA ILE A 83 5.98 -0.31 0.73
C ILE A 83 5.39 1.11 0.71
N ILE A 84 5.18 1.68 -0.48
CA ILE A 84 4.63 3.03 -0.63
C ILE A 84 3.24 3.11 0.00
N THR A 85 2.37 2.15 -0.31
CA THR A 85 1.01 2.12 0.26
C THR A 85 1.05 2.04 1.79
N SER A 86 1.90 1.19 2.35
CA SER A 86 1.99 1.02 3.80
C SER A 86 2.42 2.31 4.51
N ILE A 87 3.39 3.05 3.93
CA ILE A 87 3.83 4.35 4.45
C ILE A 87 2.71 5.39 4.33
N SER A 88 2.07 5.47 3.15
CA SER A 88 1.01 6.43 2.90
C SER A 88 -0.21 6.22 3.80
N VAL A 89 -0.65 4.97 3.99
CA VAL A 89 -1.77 4.65 4.87
C VAL A 89 -1.46 5.06 6.32
N ASN A 90 -0.26 4.77 6.81
CA ASN A 90 0.11 5.11 8.18
C ASN A 90 0.18 6.63 8.42
N SER A 91 0.49 7.42 7.39
CA SER A 91 0.51 8.89 7.47
C SER A 91 -0.85 9.53 7.22
N LEU A 92 -1.65 8.99 6.30
CA LEU A 92 -2.85 9.65 5.77
C LEU A 92 -4.15 9.14 6.37
N TRP A 93 -4.17 8.00 7.07
CA TRP A 93 -5.42 7.40 7.56
C TRP A 93 -6.29 8.39 8.35
N TYR A 94 -5.68 9.19 9.23
CA TYR A 94 -6.39 10.16 10.07
C TYR A 94 -6.99 11.31 9.24
N ARG A 95 -6.21 11.86 8.30
CA ARG A 95 -6.67 12.94 7.39
C ARG A 95 -7.79 12.46 6.47
N ILE A 96 -7.71 11.22 6.00
CA ILE A 96 -8.76 10.62 5.16
C ILE A 96 -10.05 10.42 5.96
N LEU A 97 -9.94 9.97 7.23
CA LEU A 97 -11.08 9.87 8.14
C LEU A 97 -11.75 11.22 8.39
N GLU A 98 -10.94 12.25 8.64
CA GLU A 98 -11.40 13.63 8.84
C GLU A 98 -12.11 14.16 7.59
N PHE A 99 -11.57 13.89 6.40
CA PHE A 99 -12.21 14.28 5.13
C PHE A 99 -13.54 13.54 4.87
N ILE A 100 -13.63 12.26 5.23
CA ILE A 100 -14.85 11.45 5.05
C ILE A 100 -15.97 11.90 6.00
N HIS A 101 -15.63 12.34 7.21
CA HIS A 101 -16.60 12.78 8.22
C HIS A 101 -16.65 14.31 8.36
N ALA A 102 -16.07 15.04 7.41
CA ALA A 102 -16.18 16.49 7.37
C ALA A 102 -17.61 16.85 6.97
N GLU A 103 -18.41 17.26 7.94
CA GLU A 103 -19.72 17.86 7.69
C GLU A 103 -19.51 19.23 7.02
N PRO A 104 -20.20 19.53 5.90
CA PRO A 104 -20.23 20.90 5.40
C PRO A 104 -20.86 21.79 6.47
N PHE A 105 -20.16 22.85 6.82
CA PHE A 105 -20.62 23.88 7.75
C PHE A 105 -21.89 24.59 7.25
#